data_AF-N9XVU9-F1
#
_entry.id   AF-N9XVU9-F1
#
_cell.length_a   1.000
_cell.length_b   1.000
_cell.length_c   1.000
_cell.angle_alpha   90.00
_cell.angle_beta   90.00
_cell.angle_gamma   90.00
#
_symmetry.space_group_name_H-M   'P 1'
#
loop_
_entity.id
_entity.type
_entity.pdbx_description
1 polymer ?
#
loop_
_entity_poly.entity_id
_entity_poly.type
_entity_poly.pdbx_seq_one_letter_code
_entity_poly.pdbx_strand_id
1 'polypeptide(L)'
;MEEVSKINNIRFEKRVPNKLYQKLFGLYISKLDEKISQIVINEENNSLAMYVTSIHKVYKIYSDVINEVTKESVNYACASKGTPNGKLKIGFKSGNEWVLDNIIFGRAYDFVQDVKPKKINSANYDNTIRGEFPQLLDPDHAEEVDRLRRWMQDGNISHYQYDDANPVYPKAGK
;
A
#
# COMPACT_ATOMS: atom_id res chain seq x y z
N MET A 1 21.17 3.27 -4.49
CA MET A 1 20.55 2.24 -5.36
C MET A 1 20.71 0.83 -4.79
N GLU A 2 21.93 0.38 -4.43
CA GLU A 2 22.12 -0.98 -3.87
C GLU A 2 21.31 -1.26 -2.59
N GLU A 3 21.16 -0.27 -1.71
CA GLU A 3 20.44 -0.43 -0.45
C GLU A 3 18.93 -0.60 -0.65
N VAL A 4 18.33 0.16 -1.57
CA VAL A 4 16.90 0.08 -1.93
C VAL A 4 16.58 -1.27 -2.57
N SER A 5 17.45 -1.73 -3.47
CA SER A 5 17.34 -3.05 -4.11
C SER A 5 17.39 -4.19 -3.07
N LYS A 6 18.32 -4.13 -2.12
CA LYS A 6 18.41 -5.11 -1.01
C LYS A 6 17.16 -5.10 -0.14
N ILE A 7 16.68 -3.92 0.25
CA ILE A 7 15.45 -3.77 1.07
C ILE A 7 14.24 -4.35 0.34
N ASN A 8 14.09 -4.05 -0.94
CA ASN A 8 13.01 -4.59 -1.76
C ASN A 8 13.11 -6.12 -1.83
N ASN A 9 14.27 -6.69 -2.16
CA ASN A 9 14.44 -8.15 -2.24
C ASN A 9 14.06 -8.87 -0.94
N ILE A 10 14.54 -8.40 0.22
CA ILE A 10 14.21 -8.99 1.53
C ILE A 10 12.70 -8.95 1.80
N ARG A 11 12.04 -7.84 1.43
CA ARG A 11 10.60 -7.66 1.67
C ARG A 11 9.76 -8.59 0.81
N PHE A 12 10.20 -8.85 -0.42
CA PHE A 12 9.51 -9.74 -1.35
C PHE A 12 9.72 -11.21 -1.02
N GLU A 13 10.95 -11.63 -0.67
CA GLU A 13 11.22 -13.01 -0.24
C GLU A 13 10.36 -13.43 0.95
N LYS A 14 10.09 -12.51 1.89
CA LYS A 14 9.25 -12.78 3.06
C LYS A 14 7.75 -12.82 2.77
N ARG A 15 7.27 -12.14 1.72
CA ARG A 15 5.83 -11.91 1.47
C ARG A 15 5.29 -12.73 0.30
N VAL A 16 6.08 -12.96 -0.73
CA VAL A 16 5.64 -13.63 -1.96
C VAL A 16 6.03 -15.12 -1.88
N PRO A 17 5.11 -16.05 -2.19
CA PRO A 17 5.43 -17.47 -2.27
C PRO A 17 6.62 -17.75 -3.19
N ASN A 18 7.58 -18.58 -2.74
CA ASN A 18 8.82 -18.88 -3.47
C ASN A 18 8.61 -19.32 -4.94
N LYS A 19 7.51 -20.02 -5.24
CA LYS A 19 7.15 -20.43 -6.61
C LYS A 19 6.88 -19.25 -7.54
N LEU A 20 6.29 -18.18 -7.03
CA LEU A 20 6.06 -16.94 -7.76
C LEU A 20 7.36 -16.13 -7.81
N TYR A 21 8.06 -16.03 -6.68
CA TYR A 21 9.33 -15.31 -6.53
C TYR A 21 10.39 -15.74 -7.57
N GLN A 22 10.64 -17.04 -7.70
CA GLN A 22 11.68 -17.57 -8.60
C GLN A 22 11.38 -17.36 -10.09
N LYS A 23 10.12 -17.16 -10.49
CA LYS A 23 9.75 -17.01 -11.90
C LYS A 23 9.89 -15.59 -12.45
N LEU A 24 9.81 -14.55 -11.61
CA LEU A 24 9.73 -13.15 -12.09
C LEU A 24 10.39 -12.09 -11.19
N PHE A 25 10.79 -12.40 -9.96
CA PHE A 25 10.93 -11.35 -8.93
C PHE A 25 12.34 -10.79 -8.76
N GLY A 26 13.37 -11.64 -8.69
CA GLY A 26 14.70 -11.19 -8.26
C GLY A 26 15.37 -10.15 -9.17
N LEU A 27 15.13 -10.19 -10.49
CA LEU A 27 15.82 -9.34 -11.48
C LEU A 27 15.13 -8.01 -11.79
N TYR A 28 13.79 -7.94 -11.68
CA TYR A 28 13.03 -6.74 -12.05
C TYR A 28 12.81 -5.82 -10.84
N ILE A 29 12.61 -6.39 -9.65
CA ILE A 29 12.42 -5.62 -8.42
C ILE A 29 13.70 -4.92 -7.99
N SER A 30 14.85 -5.55 -8.23
CA SER A 30 16.15 -4.93 -7.97
C SER A 30 16.44 -3.71 -8.87
N LYS A 31 15.73 -3.59 -10.00
CA LYS A 31 15.84 -2.46 -10.93
C LYS A 31 14.94 -1.29 -10.57
N LEU A 32 14.02 -1.47 -9.63
CA LEU A 32 13.15 -0.39 -9.16
C LEU A 32 13.92 0.55 -8.24
N ASP A 33 13.83 1.84 -8.53
CA ASP A 33 14.54 2.93 -7.87
C ASP A 33 13.88 3.32 -6.52
N GLU A 34 12.62 2.96 -6.32
CA GLU A 34 11.86 3.29 -5.13
C GLU A 34 11.54 2.08 -4.23
N LYS A 35 11.34 2.39 -2.94
CA LYS A 35 10.84 1.42 -1.96
C LYS A 35 9.40 1.04 -2.29
N ILE A 36 9.15 -0.26 -2.32
CA ILE A 36 7.86 -0.81 -2.73
C ILE A 36 6.89 -0.86 -1.54
N SER A 37 5.66 -0.39 -1.76
CA SER A 37 4.57 -0.36 -0.78
C SER A 37 3.65 -1.57 -0.93
N GLN A 38 3.01 -1.73 -2.10
CA GLN A 38 2.03 -2.78 -2.38
C GLN A 38 2.33 -3.54 -3.67
N ILE A 39 1.86 -4.78 -3.73
CA ILE A 39 2.07 -5.70 -4.86
C ILE A 39 0.78 -6.47 -5.11
N VAL A 40 0.43 -6.60 -6.39
CA VAL A 40 -0.63 -7.46 -6.89
C VAL A 40 -0.11 -8.24 -8.09
N ILE A 41 -0.46 -9.52 -8.17
CA ILE A 41 -0.06 -10.41 -9.26
C ILE A 41 -1.32 -11.01 -9.85
N ASN A 42 -1.42 -11.00 -11.17
CA ASN A 42 -2.47 -11.67 -11.92
C ASN A 42 -1.90 -12.46 -13.09
N GLU A 43 -2.75 -13.23 -13.76
CA GLU A 43 -2.40 -13.93 -15.00
C GLU A 43 -3.02 -13.20 -16.20
N GLU A 44 -2.18 -12.84 -17.16
CA GLU A 44 -2.55 -12.15 -18.40
C GLU A 44 -1.93 -12.94 -19.58
N ASN A 45 -2.77 -13.51 -20.44
CA ASN A 45 -2.37 -14.38 -21.56
C ASN A 45 -1.42 -15.54 -21.15
N ASN A 46 -1.80 -16.32 -20.13
CA ASN A 46 -1.00 -17.44 -19.56
C ASN A 46 0.40 -17.02 -19.05
N SER A 47 0.62 -15.73 -18.85
CA SER A 47 1.84 -15.18 -18.28
C SER A 47 1.50 -14.36 -17.05
N LEU A 48 2.37 -14.38 -16.05
CA LEU A 48 2.17 -13.62 -14.84
C LEU A 48 2.45 -12.13 -15.11
N ALA A 49 1.47 -11.29 -14.81
CA ALA A 49 1.62 -9.84 -14.79
C ALA A 49 1.73 -9.38 -13.33
N MET A 50 2.66 -8.48 -13.06
CA MET A 50 2.91 -7.94 -11.73
C MET A 50 2.67 -6.45 -11.72
N TYR A 51 1.93 -6.00 -10.72
CA TYR A 51 1.62 -4.61 -10.50
C TYR A 51 2.17 -4.21 -9.14
N VAL A 52 3.02 -3.19 -9.14
CA VAL A 52 3.77 -2.78 -7.97
C VAL A 52 3.57 -1.30 -7.76
N THR A 53 3.46 -0.88 -6.52
CA THR A 53 3.38 0.54 -6.17
C THR A 53 4.54 0.93 -5.30
N SER A 54 4.94 2.19 -5.44
CA SER A 54 5.88 2.87 -4.58
C SER A 54 5.26 4.18 -4.09
N ILE A 55 6.03 5.04 -3.44
CA ILE A 55 5.49 6.27 -2.89
C ILE A 55 5.03 7.24 -4.00
N HIS A 56 5.75 7.30 -5.14
CA HIS A 56 5.41 8.20 -6.25
C HIS A 56 4.94 7.50 -7.52
N LYS A 57 5.26 6.21 -7.71
CA LYS A 57 5.04 5.51 -8.98
C LYS A 57 4.17 4.26 -8.84
N VAL A 58 3.61 3.87 -9.98
CA VAL A 58 2.93 2.60 -10.21
C VAL A 58 3.62 1.93 -11.38
N TYR A 59 3.97 0.66 -11.19
CA TYR A 59 4.67 -0.15 -12.18
C TYR A 59 3.78 -1.30 -12.62
N LYS A 60 3.76 -1.58 -13.93
CA LYS A 60 3.29 -2.84 -14.50
C LYS A 60 4.48 -3.56 -15.10
N ILE A 61 4.76 -4.76 -14.62
CA ILE A 61 5.82 -5.65 -15.09
C ILE A 61 5.14 -6.82 -15.79
N TYR A 62 5.38 -6.96 -17.09
CA TYR A 62 4.80 -8.03 -17.90
C TYR A 62 5.77 -8.41 -19.01
N SER A 63 6.04 -9.71 -19.18
CA SER A 63 6.91 -10.25 -20.24
C SER A 63 8.22 -9.45 -20.39
N ASP A 64 8.91 -9.24 -19.28
CA ASP A 64 10.19 -8.52 -19.16
C ASP A 64 10.17 -7.01 -19.43
N VAL A 65 9.00 -6.44 -19.72
CA VAL A 65 8.80 -5.01 -19.88
C VAL A 65 8.32 -4.39 -18.59
N ILE A 66 9.01 -3.34 -18.13
CA ILE A 66 8.59 -2.49 -17.01
C ILE A 66 7.94 -1.24 -17.60
N ASN A 67 6.63 -1.10 -17.40
CA ASN A 67 5.91 0.14 -17.64
C ASN A 67 5.79 0.90 -16.33
N GLU A 68 6.38 2.09 -16.26
CA GLU A 68 6.28 2.97 -15.10
C GLU A 68 5.36 4.15 -15.39
N VAL A 69 4.58 4.53 -14.38
CA VAL A 69 3.64 5.66 -14.44
C VAL A 69 3.66 6.39 -13.10
N THR A 70 3.63 7.72 -13.11
CA THR A 70 3.54 8.52 -11.86
C THR A 70 2.13 8.44 -11.29
N LYS A 71 2.00 8.33 -9.96
CA LYS A 71 0.70 8.31 -9.27
C LYS A 71 -0.14 9.56 -9.56
N GLU A 72 0.50 10.70 -9.80
CA GLU A 72 -0.17 11.94 -10.18
C GLU A 72 -0.93 11.86 -11.51
N SER A 73 -0.51 10.97 -12.40
CA SER A 73 -1.18 10.73 -13.68
C SER A 73 -2.39 9.80 -13.54
N VAL A 74 -2.62 9.20 -12.38
CA VAL A 74 -3.81 8.37 -12.11
C VAL A 74 -5.03 9.27 -11.96
N ASN A 75 -6.07 8.98 -12.73
CA ASN A 75 -7.37 9.64 -12.65
C ASN A 75 -8.32 8.92 -11.68
N TYR A 76 -8.31 7.59 -11.69
CA TYR A 76 -9.08 6.78 -10.75
C TYR A 76 -8.47 5.38 -10.56
N ALA A 77 -8.74 4.76 -9.42
CA ALA A 77 -8.45 3.36 -9.17
C ALA A 77 -9.62 2.73 -8.41
N CYS A 78 -10.08 1.56 -8.83
CA CYS A 78 -11.20 0.85 -8.19
C CYS A 78 -11.03 -0.66 -8.25
N ALA A 79 -11.58 -1.34 -7.25
CA ALA A 79 -11.70 -2.79 -7.20
C ALA A 79 -13.17 -3.18 -7.41
N SER A 80 -13.45 -4.15 -8.30
CA SER A 80 -14.80 -4.63 -8.55
C SER A 80 -15.19 -5.70 -7.52
N LYS A 81 -16.22 -5.41 -6.73
CA LYS A 81 -16.80 -6.38 -5.77
C LYS A 81 -17.51 -7.51 -6.51
N GLY A 82 -17.48 -8.72 -5.94
CA GLY A 82 -18.22 -9.88 -6.46
C GLY A 82 -17.57 -10.60 -7.64
N THR A 83 -16.34 -10.24 -8.01
CA THR A 83 -15.57 -10.95 -9.04
C THR A 83 -14.76 -12.11 -8.41
N PRO A 84 -14.83 -13.33 -8.98
CA PRO A 84 -13.96 -14.43 -8.56
C PRO A 84 -12.49 -13.99 -8.68
N ASN A 85 -11.69 -14.24 -7.65
CA ASN A 85 -10.28 -13.86 -7.59
C ASN A 85 -9.99 -12.35 -7.75
N GLY A 86 -11.00 -11.48 -7.67
CA GLY A 86 -10.84 -10.03 -7.68
C GLY A 86 -10.48 -9.43 -9.04
N LYS A 87 -10.94 -8.19 -9.25
CA LYS A 87 -10.66 -7.37 -10.43
C LYS A 87 -10.29 -5.96 -9.99
N LEU A 88 -9.27 -5.39 -10.62
CA LEU A 88 -8.82 -4.01 -10.43
C LEU A 88 -8.86 -3.24 -11.74
N LYS A 89 -9.17 -1.96 -11.64
CA LYS A 89 -9.11 -1.03 -12.75
C LYS A 89 -8.41 0.25 -12.32
N ILE A 90 -7.45 0.69 -13.11
CA ILE A 90 -6.70 1.94 -12.94
C ILE A 90 -6.88 2.74 -14.22
N GLY A 91 -7.48 3.92 -14.13
CA GLY A 91 -7.59 4.84 -15.26
C GLY A 91 -6.58 5.97 -15.10
N PHE A 92 -5.90 6.32 -16.19
CA PHE A 92 -4.93 7.41 -16.24
C PHE A 92 -5.54 8.65 -16.90
N LYS A 93 -4.99 9.82 -16.58
CA LYS A 93 -5.37 11.11 -17.17
C LYS A 93 -5.14 11.17 -18.68
N SER A 94 -4.24 10.34 -19.21
CA SER A 94 -4.00 10.17 -20.64
C SER A 94 -5.13 9.45 -21.38
N GLY A 95 -6.11 8.90 -20.66
CA GLY A 95 -7.18 8.07 -21.23
C GLY A 95 -6.83 6.58 -21.31
N ASN A 96 -5.57 6.21 -21.06
CA ASN A 96 -5.18 4.80 -20.93
C ASN A 96 -5.77 4.18 -19.67
N GLU A 97 -6.02 2.87 -19.72
CA GLU A 97 -6.54 2.11 -18.58
C GLU A 97 -5.77 0.81 -18.42
N TRP A 98 -5.47 0.46 -17.17
CA TRP A 98 -4.99 -0.87 -16.81
C TRP A 98 -6.12 -1.63 -16.12
N VAL A 99 -6.45 -2.79 -16.68
CA VAL A 99 -7.41 -3.73 -16.12
C VAL A 99 -6.65 -4.96 -15.67
N LEU A 100 -6.87 -5.37 -14.43
CA LEU A 100 -6.32 -6.60 -13.87
C LEU A 100 -7.50 -7.49 -13.51
N ASP A 101 -7.52 -8.68 -14.08
CA ASP A 101 -8.50 -9.73 -13.81
C ASP A 101 -7.78 -10.95 -13.21
N ASN A 102 -8.49 -11.72 -12.37
CA ASN A 102 -7.97 -12.95 -11.76
C ASN A 102 -6.68 -12.74 -10.96
N ILE A 103 -6.77 -11.97 -9.87
CA ILE A 103 -5.63 -11.75 -8.98
C ILE A 103 -5.28 -13.07 -8.27
N ILE A 104 -4.06 -13.54 -8.50
CA ILE A 104 -3.52 -14.76 -7.88
C ILE A 104 -2.92 -14.45 -6.51
N PHE A 105 -2.39 -13.24 -6.35
CA PHE A 105 -1.72 -12.85 -5.11
C PHE A 105 -1.76 -11.33 -4.89
N GLY A 106 -1.83 -10.93 -3.62
CA GLY A 106 -1.90 -9.53 -3.20
C GLY A 106 -3.32 -9.09 -2.83
N ARG A 107 -3.43 -8.00 -2.07
CA ARG A 107 -4.72 -7.45 -1.63
C ARG A 107 -5.12 -6.31 -2.55
N ALA A 108 -6.17 -6.54 -3.35
CA ALA A 108 -6.73 -5.55 -4.26
C ALA A 108 -7.13 -4.25 -3.54
N TYR A 109 -7.69 -4.36 -2.34
CA TYR A 109 -8.10 -3.21 -1.54
C TYR A 109 -6.92 -2.30 -1.17
N ASP A 110 -5.87 -2.87 -0.57
CA ASP A 110 -4.66 -2.13 -0.18
C ASP A 110 -4.00 -1.45 -1.37
N PHE A 111 -3.95 -2.16 -2.50
CA PHE A 111 -3.39 -1.64 -3.74
C PHE A 111 -4.18 -0.42 -4.26
N VAL A 112 -5.52 -0.49 -4.26
CA VAL A 112 -6.36 0.66 -4.66
C VAL A 112 -6.14 1.84 -3.73
N GLN A 113 -6.11 1.62 -2.41
CA GLN A 113 -5.93 2.73 -1.46
C GLN A 113 -4.60 3.44 -1.63
N ASP A 114 -3.56 2.70 -2.02
CA ASP A 114 -2.24 3.28 -2.28
C ASP A 114 -2.16 4.06 -3.61
N VAL A 115 -2.95 3.65 -4.62
CA VAL A 115 -2.93 4.22 -5.99
C VAL A 115 -3.96 5.33 -6.19
N LYS A 116 -5.07 5.30 -5.45
CA LYS A 116 -6.18 6.23 -5.63
C LYS A 116 -5.68 7.68 -5.53
N PRO A 117 -6.03 8.55 -6.48
CA PRO A 117 -5.58 9.93 -6.45
C PRO A 117 -6.12 10.62 -5.20
N LYS A 118 -5.20 11.12 -4.37
CA LYS A 118 -5.51 11.92 -3.21
C LYS A 118 -5.89 13.32 -3.69
N LYS A 119 -7.19 13.64 -3.71
CA LYS A 119 -7.64 15.03 -3.88
C LYS A 119 -7.37 15.74 -2.56
N ILE A 120 -6.33 16.56 -2.52
CA ILE A 120 -6.16 17.53 -1.45
C ILE A 120 -7.30 18.54 -1.65
N ASN A 121 -8.37 18.44 -0.84
CA ASN A 121 -9.43 19.43 -0.88
C ASN A 121 -8.83 20.82 -0.60
N SER A 122 -9.38 21.86 -1.24
CA SER A 122 -8.97 23.26 -1.10
C SER A 122 -9.28 23.88 0.28
N ALA A 123 -9.78 23.07 1.20
CA ALA A 123 -9.67 23.31 2.63
C ALA A 123 -8.73 22.22 3.18
N ASN A 124 -7.77 22.59 4.02
CA ASN A 124 -6.88 21.66 4.76
C ASN A 124 -7.64 20.75 5.77
N TYR A 125 -8.86 20.33 5.45
CA TYR A 125 -9.68 19.34 6.13
C TYR A 125 -10.42 18.51 5.07
N ASP A 126 -10.14 17.20 5.04
CA ASP A 126 -10.92 16.25 4.26
C ASP A 126 -12.13 15.81 5.09
N ASN A 127 -13.33 16.18 4.62
CA ASN A 127 -14.60 15.97 5.29
C ASN A 127 -15.14 14.53 5.11
N THR A 128 -14.27 13.53 5.20
CA THR A 128 -14.63 12.12 5.42
C THR A 128 -14.17 11.63 6.79
N ILE A 129 -14.29 12.51 7.78
CA ILE A 129 -14.05 12.25 9.20
C ILE A 129 -15.04 11.19 9.71
N ARG A 130 -14.60 9.93 9.72
CA ARG A 130 -14.86 9.00 10.81
C ARG A 130 -13.56 8.31 11.19
N GLY A 131 -12.74 9.00 11.98
CA GLY A 131 -11.73 8.36 12.83
C GLY A 131 -10.36 8.07 12.22
N GLU A 132 -10.02 8.54 11.02
CA GLU A 132 -8.64 8.45 10.55
C GLU A 132 -7.82 9.59 11.13
N PHE A 133 -7.33 9.36 12.36
CA PHE A 133 -6.19 10.11 12.88
C PHE A 133 -5.03 9.97 11.88
N PRO A 134 -4.41 11.07 11.41
CA PRO A 134 -3.28 11.04 10.47
C PRO A 134 -2.13 10.15 10.94
N GLN A 135 -2.06 9.93 12.25
CA GLN A 135 -1.07 9.10 12.91
C GLN A 135 -1.31 7.60 12.70
N LEU A 136 -2.53 7.13 12.41
CA LEU A 136 -2.82 5.70 12.12
C LEU A 136 -2.22 5.22 10.79
N LEU A 137 -1.76 6.14 9.94
CA LEU A 137 -1.11 5.84 8.67
C LEU A 137 0.43 5.83 8.78
N ASP A 138 0.99 6.31 9.90
CA ASP A 138 2.42 6.26 10.16
C ASP A 138 2.81 4.92 10.82
N PRO A 139 3.70 4.11 10.20
CA PRO A 139 4.15 2.84 10.77
C PRO A 139 4.75 2.99 12.18
N ASP A 140 5.34 4.14 12.47
CA ASP A 140 6.00 4.45 13.76
C ASP A 140 4.97 4.71 14.88
N HIS A 141 3.75 5.14 14.53
CA HIS A 141 2.71 5.44 15.51
C HIS A 141 2.14 4.18 16.17
N ALA A 142 1.95 3.11 15.40
CA ALA A 142 1.48 1.84 15.94
C ALA A 142 2.49 1.27 16.96
N GLU A 143 3.79 1.41 16.69
CA GLU A 143 4.85 1.00 17.63
C GLU A 143 4.88 1.89 18.88
N GLU A 144 4.61 3.18 18.75
CA GLU A 144 4.56 4.12 19.87
C GLU A 144 3.35 3.85 20.79
N VAL A 145 2.17 3.58 20.23
CA VAL A 145 0.98 3.19 21.00
C VAL A 145 1.19 1.86 21.72
N ASP A 146 1.82 0.88 21.08
CA ASP A 146 2.14 -0.40 21.72
C ASP A 146 3.23 -0.27 22.80
N ARG A 147 4.15 0.69 22.66
CA ARG A 147 5.12 1.05 23.70
C ARG A 147 4.43 1.71 24.90
N LEU A 148 3.56 2.69 24.65
CA LEU A 148 2.73 3.34 25.68
C LEU A 148 1.83 2.33 26.41
N ARG A 149 1.21 1.40 25.68
CA ARG A 149 0.38 0.34 26.25
C ARG A 149 1.17 -0.58 27.18
N ARG A 150 2.36 -1.03 26.75
CA ARG A 150 3.26 -1.82 27.60
C ARG A 150 3.70 -1.04 28.83
N TRP A 151 4.05 0.23 28.65
CA TRP A 151 4.50 1.09 29.75
C TRP A 151 3.42 1.29 30.82
N MET A 152 2.15 1.38 30.40
CA MET A 152 0.97 1.38 31.30
C MET A 152 0.76 0.01 31.97
N GLN A 153 0.87 -1.11 31.24
CA GLN A 153 0.73 -2.45 31.81
C GLN A 153 1.80 -2.77 32.87
N ASP A 154 3.00 -2.21 32.69
CA ASP A 154 4.11 -2.29 33.64
C ASP A 154 3.91 -1.34 34.86
N GLY A 155 2.79 -0.60 34.92
CA GLY A 155 2.39 0.22 36.07
C GLY A 155 3.06 1.58 36.17
N ASN A 156 3.80 2.01 35.15
CA ASN A 156 4.57 3.26 35.20
C ASN A 156 3.72 4.51 34.94
N ILE A 157 2.61 4.35 34.24
CA ILE A 157 1.62 5.41 33.99
C ILE A 157 0.23 4.89 34.32
N SER A 158 -0.62 5.75 34.86
CA SER A 158 -2.02 5.42 35.11
C SER A 158 -2.83 5.32 33.81
N HIS A 159 -3.98 4.65 33.87
CA HIS A 159 -4.88 4.53 32.73
C HIS A 159 -5.31 5.91 32.18
N TYR A 160 -5.53 6.89 33.07
CA TYR A 160 -5.88 8.26 32.68
C TYR A 160 -4.74 8.98 31.95
N GLN A 161 -3.50 8.78 32.39
CA GLN A 161 -2.34 9.36 31.72
C GLN A 161 -2.08 8.70 30.37
N TYR A 162 -2.37 7.41 30.25
CA TYR A 162 -2.36 6.71 28.97
C TYR A 162 -3.41 7.28 28.01
N ASP A 163 -4.64 7.51 28.46
CA ASP A 163 -5.70 8.10 27.64
C ASP A 163 -5.39 9.54 27.20
N ASP A 164 -4.72 10.32 28.06
CA ASP A 164 -4.27 11.67 27.71
C ASP A 164 -3.09 11.66 26.71
N ALA A 165 -2.18 10.69 26.84
CA ALA A 165 -1.02 10.55 25.96
C ALA A 165 -1.35 9.83 24.65
N ASN A 166 -2.42 9.05 24.61
CA ASN A 166 -2.85 8.32 23.42
C ASN A 166 -3.71 9.22 22.53
N PRO A 167 -3.22 9.65 21.35
CA PRO A 167 -3.96 10.55 20.50
C PRO A 167 -5.13 9.86 19.78
N VAL A 168 -5.25 8.53 19.83
CA VAL A 168 -6.32 7.76 19.16
C VAL A 168 -7.67 7.90 19.87
N TYR A 169 -7.69 8.21 21.18
CA TYR A 169 -8.95 8.35 21.91
C TYR A 169 -9.57 9.74 21.69
N PRO A 170 -10.82 9.84 21.21
CA PRO A 170 -11.48 11.11 21.04
C PRO A 170 -11.66 11.78 22.41
N LYS A 171 -10.97 12.90 22.63
CA LYS A 171 -11.05 13.71 23.85
C LYS A 171 -12.34 14.54 23.98
N ALA A 172 -13.33 14.29 23.11
CA ALA A 172 -14.60 14.99 23.12
C ALA A 172 -15.56 14.30 24.12
N GLY A 173 -15.55 14.76 25.36
CA GLY A 173 -16.46 14.26 26.39
C GLY A 173 -16.01 14.51 27.84
N LYS A 174 -15.65 15.75 28.17
CA LYS A 174 -15.79 16.32 29.51
C LYS A 174 -16.28 17.76 29.37
#